data_AF-A0A964MFV2-F1
#
_entry.id   AF-A0A964MFV2-F1
#
_cell.length_a   1.000
_cell.length_b   1.000
_cell.length_c   1.000
_cell.angle_alpha   90.00
_cell.angle_beta   90.00
_cell.angle_gamma   90.00
#
_symmetry.space_group_name_H-M   'P 1'
#
loop_
_entity.id
_entity.type
_entity.pdbx_description
1 polymer ?
#
loop_
_entity_poly.entity_id
_entity_poly.type
_entity_poly.pdbx_seq_one_letter_code
_entity_poly.pdbx_strand_id
1 'polypeptide(L)'
;MDDFKEQEGRKDVIRATIWVEKPSQKAMVIGAQGRKLKAIGSMARKDIEQLIERPVFLELWVKVREKWRRKEGDLRELGLG
;
A
#
# COMPACT_ATOMS: atom_id res chain seq x y z
N MET A 1 1.03 1.30 -6.35
CA MET A 1 1.27 -0.15 -6.40
C MET A 1 2.68 -0.32 -6.93
N ASP A 2 3.56 -0.99 -6.20
CA ASP A 2 4.96 -1.12 -6.62
C ASP A 2 5.16 -2.32 -7.56
N ASP A 3 4.39 -3.40 -7.38
CA ASP A 3 4.46 -4.61 -8.21
C ASP A 3 3.14 -5.41 -8.11
N PHE A 4 2.62 -5.86 -9.25
CA PHE A 4 1.49 -6.78 -9.36
C PHE A 4 1.92 -7.99 -10.17
N LYS A 5 1.75 -9.19 -9.61
CA LYS A 5 2.03 -10.42 -10.32
C LYS A 5 0.87 -11.38 -10.21
N GLU A 6 0.17 -11.54 -11.33
CA GLU A 6 -0.82 -12.61 -11.49
C GLU A 6 -0.10 -13.96 -11.54
N GLN A 7 -0.63 -14.93 -10.81
CA GLN A 7 -0.09 -16.28 -10.83
C GLN A 7 -1.19 -17.30 -11.11
N GLU A 8 -0.99 -18.11 -12.13
CA GLU A 8 -1.90 -19.19 -12.47
C GLU A 8 -1.83 -20.30 -11.41
N GLY A 9 -2.99 -20.70 -10.88
CA GLY A 9 -3.10 -21.72 -9.83
C GLY A 9 -2.53 -21.32 -8.45
N ARG A 10 -2.18 -20.05 -8.24
CA ARG A 10 -1.64 -19.54 -6.96
C ARG A 10 -2.27 -18.20 -6.60
N LYS A 11 -1.92 -17.66 -5.42
CA LYS A 11 -2.35 -16.34 -5.00
C LYS A 11 -1.65 -15.27 -5.83
N ASP A 12 -2.41 -14.28 -6.29
CA ASP A 12 -1.84 -13.11 -6.95
C ASP A 12 -1.04 -12.30 -5.92
N VAL A 13 0.13 -11.80 -6.32
CA VAL A 13 1.04 -11.10 -5.42
C VAL A 13 0.93 -9.62 -5.67
N ILE A 14 0.58 -8.88 -4.62
CA ILE A 14 0.53 -7.42 -4.63
C ILE A 14 1.55 -6.90 -3.64
N ARG A 15 2.41 -6.01 -4.12
CA ARG A 15 3.40 -5.31 -3.31
C ARG A 15 3.10 -3.82 -3.35
N ALA A 16 2.93 -3.22 -2.18
CA ALA A 16 2.65 -1.80 -2.08
C ALA A 16 3.41 -1.13 -0.94
N THR A 17 4.01 0.03 -1.25
CA THR A 17 4.65 0.89 -0.26
C THR A 17 3.72 2.01 0.18
N ILE A 18 3.51 2.13 1.48
CA ILE A 18 2.90 3.26 2.14
C ILE A 18 3.99 4.29 2.43
N TRP A 19 3.93 5.42 1.73
CA TRP A 19 4.85 6.54 1.92
C TRP A 19 4.34 7.49 2.99
N VAL A 20 5.22 7.88 3.90
CA VAL A 20 4.92 8.89 4.93
C VAL A 20 5.97 9.98 4.94
N GLU A 21 5.60 11.18 5.37
CA GLU A 21 6.51 12.33 5.37
C GLU A 21 7.44 12.35 6.58
N LYS A 22 7.00 11.82 7.72
CA LYS A 22 7.74 11.88 8.99
C LYS A 22 7.93 10.50 9.62
N PRO A 23 9.04 10.25 10.34
CA PRO A 23 9.24 9.01 11.09
C PRO A 23 8.15 8.74 12.14
N SER A 24 7.61 9.78 12.77
CA SER A 24 6.49 9.64 13.70
C SER A 24 5.23 9.08 13.03
N GLN A 25 4.96 9.48 11.79
CA GLN A 25 3.85 8.91 11.00
C GLN A 25 4.11 7.45 10.66
N LYS A 26 5.35 7.06 10.36
CA LYS A 26 5.70 5.65 10.15
C LYS A 26 5.36 4.82 11.39
N ALA A 27 5.74 5.29 12.58
CA ALA A 27 5.39 4.63 13.83
C ALA A 27 3.87 4.56 14.05
N MET A 28 3.13 5.62 13.73
CA MET A 28 1.66 5.65 13.82
C MET A 28 0.97 4.68 12.84
N VAL A 29 1.51 4.48 11.64
CA VAL A 29 0.96 3.55 10.63
C VAL A 29 1.27 2.10 11.00
N ILE A 30 2.48 1.82 11.47
CA ILE A 30 2.87 0.49 11.97
C ILE A 30 2.01 0.15 13.20
N GLY A 31 1.87 1.09 14.12
CA GLY A 31 1.17 0.90 15.39
C GLY A 31 1.93 -0.01 16.35
N ALA A 32 1.39 -0.19 17.56
CA ALA A 32 2.00 -1.05 18.57
C ALA A 32 2.16 -2.49 18.03
N GLN A 33 3.38 -3.01 18.04
CA GLN A 33 3.73 -4.35 17.54
C GLN A 33 3.26 -4.62 16.08
N GLY A 34 3.11 -3.59 15.25
CA GLY A 34 2.62 -3.76 13.87
C GLY A 34 1.12 -4.04 13.73
N ARG A 35 0.35 -3.98 14.84
CA ARG A 35 -1.09 -4.32 14.84
C ARG A 35 -1.91 -3.48 13.85
N LYS A 36 -1.58 -2.18 13.74
CA LYS A 36 -2.33 -1.27 12.88
C LYS A 36 -2.05 -1.55 11.40
N LEU A 37 -0.79 -1.76 11.03
CA LEU A 37 -0.41 -2.15 9.67
C LEU A 37 -1.06 -3.48 9.28
N LYS A 38 -1.09 -4.46 10.20
CA LYS A 38 -1.76 -5.74 9.97
C LYS A 38 -3.26 -5.59 9.74
N ALA A 39 -3.93 -4.72 10.50
CA ALA A 39 -5.34 -4.43 10.31
C ALA A 39 -5.60 -3.79 8.93
N ILE A 40 -4.81 -2.77 8.57
CA ILE A 40 -4.88 -2.11 7.26
C ILE A 40 -4.68 -3.12 6.13
N GLY A 41 -3.63 -3.94 6.20
CA GLY A 41 -3.38 -4.97 5.19
C GLY A 41 -4.47 -6.04 5.12
N SER A 42 -5.08 -6.40 6.25
CA SER A 42 -6.17 -7.38 6.28
C SER A 42 -7.44 -6.85 5.63
N MET A 43 -7.78 -5.57 5.85
CA MET A 43 -8.92 -4.92 5.21
C MET A 43 -8.67 -4.75 3.71
N ALA A 44 -7.53 -4.13 3.35
CA ALA A 44 -7.17 -3.92 1.95
C ALA A 44 -7.12 -5.24 1.15
N ARG A 45 -6.55 -6.31 1.72
CA ARG A 45 -6.54 -7.63 1.08
C ARG A 45 -7.96 -8.15 0.83
N LYS A 46 -8.86 -8.04 1.81
CA LYS A 46 -10.26 -8.49 1.65
C LYS A 46 -10.99 -7.71 0.57
N ASP A 47 -10.76 -6.41 0.48
CA ASP A 47 -11.41 -5.57 -0.53
C ASP A 47 -10.89 -5.90 -1.93
N ILE A 48 -9.57 -6.12 -2.06
CA ILE A 48 -8.97 -6.54 -3.32
C ILE A 48 -9.44 -7.94 -3.73
N GLU A 49 -9.42 -8.91 -2.83
CA GLU A 49 -9.88 -10.29 -3.11
C GLU A 49 -11.35 -10.31 -3.57
N GLN A 50 -12.19 -9.43 -3.02
CA GLN A 50 -13.58 -9.26 -3.48
C GLN A 50 -13.66 -8.62 -4.87
N LEU A 51 -12.80 -7.64 -5.15
CA LEU A 51 -12.80 -6.95 -6.44
C LEU A 51 -12.33 -7.84 -7.59
N ILE A 52 -11.33 -8.68 -7.35
CA ILE A 52 -10.71 -9.54 -8.39
C ILE A 52 -11.19 -10.98 -8.36
N GLU A 53 -12.04 -11.34 -7.39
CA GLU A 53 -12.58 -12.69 -7.16
C GLU A 53 -11.53 -13.81 -7.08
N ARG A 54 -10.30 -13.45 -6.66
CA ARG A 54 -9.15 -14.35 -6.59
C ARG A 54 -8.38 -14.12 -5.28
N PRO A 55 -7.73 -15.16 -4.73
CA PRO A 55 -6.97 -15.02 -3.50
C PRO A 55 -5.67 -14.23 -3.73
N VAL A 56 -5.34 -13.34 -2.79
CA VAL A 56 -4.21 -12.41 -2.93
C VAL A 56 -3.25 -12.53 -1.75
N PHE A 57 -1.95 -12.47 -2.06
CA PHE A 57 -0.89 -12.19 -1.11
C PHE A 57 -0.52 -10.71 -1.18
N LEU A 58 -0.91 -9.95 -0.16
CA LEU A 58 -0.62 -8.52 -0.06
C LEU A 58 0.57 -8.28 0.87
N GLU A 59 1.65 -7.74 0.33
CA GLU A 59 2.83 -7.31 1.06
C GLU A 59 2.88 -5.78 1.14
N LEU A 60 2.92 -5.25 2.37
CA LEU A 60 2.90 -3.81 2.64
C LEU A 60 4.19 -3.36 3.33
N TRP A 61 4.79 -2.29 2.83
CA TRP A 61 5.92 -1.62 3.49
C TRP A 61 5.53 -0.21 3.90
N VAL A 62 6.18 0.30 4.95
CA VAL A 62 6.06 1.71 5.34
C VAL A 62 7.43 2.37 5.21
N LYS A 63 7.57 3.29 4.26
CA LYS A 63 8.81 4.02 3.99
C LYS A 63 8.60 5.51 4.27
N VAL A 64 9.60 6.14 4.89
CA VAL A 64 9.61 7.58 5.12
C VAL A 64 10.28 8.24 3.92
N ARG A 65 9.63 9.24 3.33
CA ARG A 65 10.21 10.09 2.28
C ARG A 65 9.78 11.52 2.54
N GLU A 66 10.70 12.35 3.02
CA GLU A 66 10.38 13.74 3.30
C GLU A 66 10.04 14.50 2.00
N LYS A 67 9.03 15.39 2.06
CA LYS A 67 8.59 16.26 0.95
C LYS A 67 8.10 15.52 -0.31
N TRP A 68 7.64 14.27 -0.21
CA TRP A 68 7.13 13.53 -1.37
C TRP A 68 5.97 14.26 -2.06
N ARG A 69 5.09 14.90 -1.28
CA ARG A 69 3.94 15.67 -1.75
C ARG A 69 4.29 17.03 -2.38
N ARG A 70 5.49 17.57 -2.08
CA ARG A 70 5.99 18.84 -2.64
C ARG A 70 6.81 18.66 -3.91
N LYS A 71 7.18 17.42 -4.26
CA LYS A 71 7.72 17.07 -5.58
C LYS A 71 6.63 16.70 -6.58
N GLU A 72 5.35 16.87 -6.24
CA GLU A 72 4.24 16.90 -7.21
C GLU A 72 4.20 18.27 -7.90
N GLY A 73 5.25 18.58 -8.67
CA GLY A 73 5.12 19.47 -9.83
C GLY A 73 4.30 18.85 -10.97
N ASP A 74 3.78 17.63 -10.78
CA ASP A 74 2.98 16.88 -11.73
C ASP A 74 1.61 16.51 -11.14
N LEU A 75 0.82 17.53 -10.81
CA LEU A 75 -0.65 17.42 -10.64
C LEU A 75 -1.38 16.94 -11.92
N ARG A 76 -0.65 16.57 -12.98
CA ARG A 76 -1.19 16.13 -14.28
C ARG A 76 -1.48 14.63 -14.38
N GLU A 77 -0.92 13.78 -13.52
CA GLU A 77 -1.13 12.32 -13.61
C GLU A 77 -2.31 11.78 -12.78
N LEU A 78 -3.03 12.64 -12.04
CA LEU A 78 -4.24 12.26 -11.29
C LEU A 78 -5.55 12.63 -12.00
N GLY A 79 -5.51 13.06 -13.27
CA GLY A 79 -6.72 13.19 -14.10
C GLY A 79 -7.74 14.26 -13.64
N LEU A 80 -7.29 15.28 -12.91
CA LEU A 80 -8.09 16.48 -12.61
C LEU A 80 -7.73 17.62 -13.57
N GLY A 81 -7.83 17.33 -14.87
CA GLY A 81 -7.77 18.28 -15.98
C GLY A 81 -8.77 17.88 -17.04
#